data_AF-A0A6A6K9I3-F1
#
_entry.id   AF-A0A6A6K9I3-F1
#
_cell.length_a   1.000
_cell.length_b   1.000
_cell.length_c   1.000
_cell.angle_alpha   90.00
_cell.angle_beta   90.00
_cell.angle_gamma   90.00
#
_symmetry.space_group_name_H-M   'P 1'
#
loop_
_entity.id
_entity.type
_entity.pdbx_description
1 polymer ?
#
loop_
_entity_poly.entity_id
_entity_poly.type
_entity_poly.pdbx_seq_one_letter_code
_entity_poly.pdbx_strand_id
1 'polypeptide(L)'
;MTTSKRVQDRSSKKRVHDLEIVTEKWKIVSKVMAVMEVLKWEVDMVITLRNLEQYRNRINLPKPHKISVFLSKSPKLFELYKDQRGVLWCGMTKEAEDLLEEQERLIEEHSDKAVEYVNRCLMMSVDKQLRVDEIAHFRRDFGLPMGFRTKWVHKYPKLFRVVKSGDGEEYLKLVSWKPAWAIIEMATQIVKAEALMNKFNEANVFLFLPMRTKWSAGPLLSSPFISVEECAIEEAGQAMNKDGVLGDHSA
;
A
#
# COMPACT_ATOMS: atom_id res chain seq x y z
N MET A 1 7.20 -28.71 -28.13
CA MET A 1 6.22 -27.62 -27.90
C MET A 1 5.58 -27.83 -26.53
N THR A 2 5.84 -26.97 -25.56
CA THR A 2 5.17 -27.02 -24.25
C THR A 2 3.74 -26.50 -24.42
N THR A 3 2.73 -27.35 -24.22
CA THR A 3 1.33 -26.95 -24.32
C THR A 3 0.97 -26.12 -23.09
N SER A 4 1.02 -24.79 -23.23
CA SER A 4 0.53 -23.89 -22.20
C SER A 4 -0.98 -24.09 -22.03
N LYS A 5 -1.39 -24.78 -20.97
CA LYS A 5 -2.81 -24.85 -20.55
C LYS A 5 -3.34 -23.41 -20.40
N ARG A 6 -4.55 -23.14 -20.92
CA ARG A 6 -5.16 -21.81 -20.75
C ARG A 6 -5.35 -21.55 -19.26
N VAL A 7 -5.35 -20.27 -18.85
CA VAL A 7 -5.57 -19.91 -17.43
C VAL A 7 -6.88 -20.50 -16.89
N GLN A 8 -7.88 -20.66 -17.76
CA GLN A 8 -9.17 -21.29 -17.45
C GLN A 8 -9.08 -22.81 -17.17
N ASP A 9 -8.05 -23.48 -17.69
CA ASP A 9 -7.81 -24.93 -17.53
C ASP A 9 -6.95 -25.25 -16.29
N ARG A 10 -6.59 -24.23 -15.49
CA ARG A 10 -5.90 -24.43 -14.21
C ARG A 10 -6.91 -24.91 -13.16
N SER A 11 -6.47 -25.85 -12.33
CA SER A 11 -7.26 -26.51 -11.27
C SER A 11 -8.30 -25.60 -10.58
N SER A 12 -9.57 -26.03 -10.58
CA SER A 12 -10.68 -25.34 -9.89
C SER A 12 -10.41 -25.15 -8.40
N LYS A 13 -9.55 -25.98 -7.80
CA LYS A 13 -9.16 -25.92 -6.39
C LYS A 13 -8.31 -24.68 -6.03
N LYS A 14 -7.79 -23.96 -7.03
CA LYS A 14 -7.06 -22.69 -6.87
C LYS A 14 -7.92 -21.44 -7.07
N ARG A 15 -9.17 -21.58 -7.54
CA ARG A 15 -10.08 -20.43 -7.71
C ARG A 15 -10.90 -20.27 -6.45
N VAL A 16 -10.79 -19.10 -5.82
CA VAL A 16 -11.62 -18.74 -4.67
C VAL A 16 -12.76 -17.90 -5.23
N HIS A 17 -13.96 -18.49 -5.28
CA HIS A 17 -15.13 -17.86 -5.92
C HIS A 17 -15.45 -16.48 -5.33
N ASP A 18 -15.30 -16.34 -4.01
CA ASP A 18 -15.54 -15.08 -3.32
C ASP A 18 -14.59 -13.96 -3.79
N LEU A 19 -13.32 -14.30 -4.06
CA LEU A 19 -12.35 -13.33 -4.59
C LEU A 19 -12.69 -12.92 -6.03
N GLU A 20 -13.23 -13.83 -6.85
CA GLU A 20 -13.69 -13.50 -8.20
C GLU A 20 -14.83 -12.47 -8.14
N ILE A 21 -15.81 -12.69 -7.26
CA ILE A 21 -16.94 -11.76 -7.06
C ILE A 21 -16.44 -10.37 -6.63
N VAL A 22 -15.53 -10.32 -5.64
CA VAL A 22 -14.95 -9.07 -5.17
C VAL A 22 -14.19 -8.35 -6.29
N THR A 23 -13.43 -9.10 -7.09
CA THR A 23 -12.66 -8.56 -8.22
C THR A 23 -13.58 -7.94 -9.28
N GLU A 24 -14.68 -8.60 -9.64
CA GLU A 24 -15.63 -8.06 -10.61
C GLU A 24 -16.34 -6.80 -10.10
N LYS A 25 -16.70 -6.77 -8.81
CA LYS A 25 -17.26 -5.55 -8.18
C LYS A 25 -16.24 -4.41 -8.16
N TRP A 26 -14.99 -4.71 -7.80
CA TRP A 26 -13.90 -3.73 -7.77
C TRP A 26 -13.65 -3.08 -9.14
N LYS A 27 -13.76 -3.85 -10.23
CA LYS A 27 -13.63 -3.29 -11.60
C LYS A 27 -14.67 -2.22 -11.90
N ILE A 28 -15.85 -2.27 -11.30
CA ILE A 28 -16.88 -1.24 -11.48
C ILE A 28 -16.57 -0.05 -10.59
N VAL A 29 -16.32 -0.31 -9.30
CA VAL A 29 -16.00 0.72 -8.30
C VAL A 29 -14.79 1.54 -8.72
N SER A 30 -13.71 0.90 -9.17
CA SER A 30 -12.49 1.59 -9.62
C SER A 30 -12.74 2.61 -10.74
N LYS A 31 -13.67 2.29 -11.67
CA LYS A 31 -14.08 3.19 -12.76
C LYS A 31 -14.95 4.34 -12.26
N VAL A 32 -15.90 4.06 -11.37
CA VAL A 32 -16.73 5.09 -10.71
C VAL A 32 -15.83 6.07 -9.97
N MET A 33 -14.90 5.57 -9.16
CA MET A 33 -13.92 6.38 -8.44
C MET A 33 -13.07 7.22 -9.39
N ALA A 34 -12.64 6.66 -10.53
CA ALA A 34 -11.89 7.43 -11.54
C ALA A 34 -12.71 8.59 -12.12
N VAL A 35 -14.01 8.43 -12.34
CA VAL A 35 -14.90 9.53 -12.78
C VAL A 35 -15.04 10.57 -11.68
N MET A 36 -15.33 10.16 -10.43
CA MET A 36 -15.47 11.08 -9.29
C MET A 36 -14.19 11.92 -9.10
N GLU A 37 -13.02 11.30 -9.24
CA GLU A 37 -11.75 12.02 -9.17
C GLU A 37 -11.57 13.04 -10.31
N VAL A 38 -12.03 12.75 -11.52
CA VAL A 38 -12.01 13.72 -12.63
C VAL A 38 -12.93 14.89 -12.33
N LEU A 39 -14.17 14.61 -11.90
CA LEU A 39 -15.16 15.65 -11.57
C LEU A 39 -14.69 16.55 -10.44
N LYS A 40 -14.03 16.00 -9.42
CA LYS A 40 -13.48 16.78 -8.30
C LYS A 40 -12.51 17.88 -8.72
N TRP A 41 -11.80 17.72 -9.84
CA TRP A 41 -10.87 18.75 -10.32
C TRP A 41 -11.55 19.88 -11.10
N GLU A 42 -12.80 19.67 -11.51
CA GLU A 42 -13.59 20.66 -12.25
C GLU A 42 -14.33 21.59 -11.29
N VAL A 43 -14.63 22.79 -11.77
CA VAL A 43 -15.43 23.76 -11.02
C VAL A 43 -16.87 23.25 -10.92
N ASP A 44 -17.49 23.42 -9.76
CA ASP A 44 -18.83 22.92 -9.43
C ASP A 44 -19.01 21.39 -9.56
N MET A 45 -17.92 20.63 -9.71
CA MET A 45 -17.93 19.18 -9.94
C MET A 45 -18.75 18.74 -11.16
N VAL A 46 -18.77 19.59 -12.19
CA VAL A 46 -19.48 19.35 -13.44
C VAL A 46 -18.54 19.42 -14.65
N ILE A 47 -18.70 18.47 -15.57
CA ILE A 47 -17.94 18.43 -16.83
C ILE A 47 -18.85 18.12 -18.03
N THR A 48 -18.47 18.61 -19.21
CA THR A 48 -19.08 18.14 -20.47
C THR A 48 -18.71 16.69 -20.75
N LEU A 49 -19.61 15.90 -21.31
CA LEU A 49 -19.31 14.51 -21.66
C LEU A 49 -18.18 14.43 -22.71
N ARG A 50 -18.03 15.46 -23.55
CA ARG A 50 -16.94 15.55 -24.53
C ARG A 50 -15.57 15.62 -23.86
N ASN A 51 -15.43 16.43 -22.80
CA ASN A 51 -14.19 16.52 -22.04
C ASN A 51 -13.96 15.25 -21.22
N LEU A 52 -15.02 14.67 -20.64
CA LEU A 52 -14.92 13.41 -19.91
C LEU A 52 -14.41 12.25 -20.79
N GLU A 53 -14.77 12.23 -22.08
CA GLU A 53 -14.30 11.23 -23.03
C GLU A 53 -12.78 11.32 -23.28
N GLN A 54 -12.13 12.46 -23.04
CA GLN A 54 -10.67 12.59 -23.11
C GLN A 54 -9.98 11.79 -22.00
N TYR A 55 -10.64 11.65 -20.85
CA TYR A 55 -10.14 10.88 -19.71
C TYR A 55 -10.50 9.39 -19.78
N ARG A 56 -11.04 8.92 -20.90
CA ARG A 56 -11.48 7.52 -21.07
C ARG A 56 -10.40 6.49 -20.77
N ASN A 57 -9.15 6.78 -21.13
CA ASN A 57 -8.02 5.89 -20.85
C ASN A 57 -7.75 5.78 -19.35
N ARG A 58 -7.93 6.87 -18.58
CA ARG A 58 -7.80 6.89 -17.11
C ARG A 58 -8.95 6.20 -16.39
N ILE A 59 -10.15 6.23 -16.99
CA ILE A 59 -11.34 5.54 -16.47
C ILE A 59 -11.30 4.04 -16.82
N ASN A 60 -10.38 3.59 -17.67
CA ASN A 60 -10.28 2.20 -18.13
C ASN A 60 -11.61 1.65 -18.68
N LEU A 61 -12.35 2.46 -19.44
CA LEU A 61 -13.61 2.03 -20.08
C LEU A 61 -13.35 1.60 -21.54
N PRO A 62 -13.27 0.28 -21.83
CA PRO A 62 -12.97 -0.20 -23.17
C PRO A 62 -14.10 0.16 -24.16
N LYS A 63 -13.73 0.40 -25.43
CA LYS A 63 -14.69 0.48 -26.54
C LYS A 63 -15.30 -0.91 -26.75
N PRO A 64 -16.63 -1.04 -26.97
CA PRO A 64 -17.58 -0.02 -27.45
C PRO A 64 -18.45 0.66 -26.37
N HIS A 65 -18.20 0.44 -25.07
CA HIS A 65 -19.08 0.97 -24.02
C HIS A 65 -19.02 2.51 -23.97
N LYS A 66 -20.19 3.17 -24.03
CA LYS A 66 -20.31 4.63 -23.96
C LYS A 66 -20.24 5.10 -22.50
N ILE A 67 -19.53 6.19 -22.23
CA ILE A 67 -19.46 6.79 -20.89
C ILE A 67 -20.85 7.19 -20.39
N SER A 68 -21.70 7.78 -21.26
CA SER A 68 -23.07 8.13 -20.88
C SER A 68 -23.88 6.95 -20.32
N VAL A 69 -23.78 5.79 -20.97
CA VAL A 69 -24.47 4.55 -20.55
C VAL A 69 -23.86 3.98 -19.27
N PHE A 70 -22.56 4.20 -19.03
CA PHE A 70 -21.92 3.80 -17.78
C PHE A 70 -22.42 4.68 -16.62
N LEU A 71 -22.43 5.99 -16.79
CA LEU A 71 -22.86 6.95 -15.77
C LEU A 71 -24.35 6.78 -15.43
N SER A 72 -25.19 6.51 -16.43
CA SER A 72 -26.62 6.28 -16.21
C SER A 72 -26.93 5.03 -15.36
N LYS A 73 -25.95 4.14 -15.13
CA LYS A 73 -26.12 2.98 -14.22
C LYS A 73 -26.02 3.36 -12.74
N SER A 74 -25.52 4.57 -12.44
CA SER A 74 -25.28 5.03 -11.08
C SER A 74 -25.92 6.42 -10.87
N PRO A 75 -27.27 6.53 -10.96
CA PRO A 75 -27.96 7.81 -10.88
C PRO A 75 -27.86 8.47 -9.50
N LYS A 76 -27.53 7.71 -8.45
CA LYS A 76 -27.25 8.26 -7.11
C LYS A 76 -25.92 8.99 -7.02
N LEU A 77 -25.00 8.74 -7.95
CA LEU A 77 -23.66 9.33 -7.94
C LEU A 77 -23.49 10.40 -9.02
N PHE A 78 -24.13 10.22 -10.17
CA PHE A 78 -23.96 11.08 -11.33
C PHE A 78 -25.29 11.54 -11.89
N GLU A 79 -25.38 12.83 -12.18
CA GLU A 79 -26.51 13.45 -12.87
C GLU A 79 -26.10 13.81 -14.29
N LEU A 80 -26.90 13.36 -15.26
CA LEU A 80 -26.72 13.70 -16.66
C LEU A 80 -27.80 14.68 -17.09
N TYR A 81 -27.41 15.85 -17.58
CA TYR A 81 -28.34 16.88 -18.05
C TYR A 81 -27.96 17.40 -19.43
N LYS A 82 -28.97 17.79 -20.21
CA LYS A 82 -28.80 18.35 -21.55
C LYS A 82 -29.03 19.85 -21.50
N ASP A 83 -28.08 20.60 -22.04
CA ASP A 83 -28.25 22.03 -22.26
C ASP A 83 -29.23 22.30 -23.42
N GLN A 84 -29.73 23.53 -23.52
CA GLN A 84 -30.60 24.00 -24.60
C GLN A 84 -29.99 23.78 -25.99
N ARG A 85 -28.65 23.76 -26.07
CA ARG A 85 -27.87 23.49 -27.28
C ARG A 85 -27.72 21.99 -27.61
N GLY A 86 -28.30 21.11 -26.80
CA GLY A 86 -28.19 19.65 -26.95
C GLY A 86 -26.88 19.04 -26.45
N VAL A 87 -26.02 19.82 -25.80
CA VAL A 87 -24.76 19.34 -25.20
C VAL A 87 -25.07 18.58 -23.91
N LEU A 88 -24.51 17.37 -23.78
CA LEU A 88 -24.69 16.52 -22.61
C LEU A 88 -23.59 16.80 -21.58
N TRP A 89 -24.02 17.10 -20.36
CA TRP A 89 -23.19 17.37 -19.20
C TRP A 89 -23.34 16.25 -18.17
N CYS A 90 -22.31 16.08 -17.35
CA CYS A 90 -22.25 15.18 -16.23
C CYS A 90 -21.86 15.98 -15.00
N GLY A 91 -22.73 16.02 -14.00
CA GLY A 91 -22.45 16.53 -12.67
C GLY A 91 -22.44 15.41 -11.64
N MET A 92 -21.88 15.69 -10.46
CA MET A 92 -22.10 14.85 -9.29
C MET A 92 -23.43 15.20 -8.60
N THR A 93 -24.04 14.22 -7.94
CA THR A 93 -25.18 14.45 -7.04
C THR A 93 -24.68 15.03 -5.71
N LYS A 94 -25.57 15.68 -4.94
CA LYS A 94 -25.26 16.08 -3.56
C LYS A 94 -24.83 14.91 -2.67
N GLU A 95 -25.49 13.75 -2.82
CA GLU A 95 -25.11 12.54 -2.06
C GLU A 95 -23.66 12.11 -2.37
N ALA A 96 -23.22 12.25 -3.62
CA ALA A 96 -21.85 11.94 -3.98
C ALA A 96 -20.86 12.99 -3.45
N GLU A 97 -21.24 14.26 -3.42
CA GLU A 97 -20.43 15.34 -2.86
C GLU A 97 -20.18 15.10 -1.38
N ASP A 98 -21.24 14.82 -0.61
CA ASP A 98 -21.16 14.46 0.81
C ASP A 98 -20.24 13.25 1.04
N LEU A 99 -20.35 12.21 0.18
CA LEU A 99 -19.48 11.03 0.24
C LEU A 99 -18.01 11.35 -0.04
N LEU A 100 -17.71 12.26 -0.97
CA LEU A 100 -16.34 12.69 -1.21
C LEU A 100 -15.77 13.47 -0.03
N GLU A 101 -16.55 14.35 0.58
CA GLU A 101 -16.13 15.08 1.78
C GLU A 101 -15.86 14.15 2.96
N GLU A 102 -16.73 13.16 3.18
CA GLU A 102 -16.52 12.14 4.20
C GLU A 102 -15.25 11.33 3.91
N GLN A 103 -15.05 10.90 2.66
CA GLN A 103 -13.84 10.20 2.26
C GLN A 103 -12.58 11.01 2.55
N GLU A 104 -12.57 12.31 2.22
CA GLU A 104 -11.42 13.18 2.48
C GLU A 104 -11.13 13.34 3.96
N ARG A 105 -12.18 13.51 4.77
CA ARG A 105 -12.07 13.58 6.23
C ARG A 105 -11.44 12.31 6.80
N LEU A 106 -11.91 11.15 6.36
CA LEU A 106 -11.38 9.86 6.81
C LEU A 106 -9.92 9.66 6.39
N ILE A 107 -9.56 10.06 5.16
CA ILE A 107 -8.18 9.99 4.68
C ILE A 107 -7.26 10.87 5.53
N GLU A 108 -7.70 12.08 5.89
CA GLU A 108 -6.91 12.99 6.71
C GLU A 108 -6.77 12.48 8.15
N GLU A 109 -7.85 11.99 8.74
CA GLU A 109 -7.84 11.36 10.08
C GLU A 109 -6.89 10.16 10.15
N HIS A 110 -6.83 9.36 9.08
CA HIS A 110 -5.98 8.17 9.00
C HIS A 110 -4.60 8.44 8.38
N SER A 111 -4.23 9.72 8.22
CA SER A 111 -2.98 10.10 7.55
C SER A 111 -1.73 9.53 8.24
N ASP A 112 -1.75 9.32 9.57
CA ASP A 112 -0.66 8.72 10.32
C ASP A 112 -0.36 7.28 9.89
N LYS A 113 -1.40 6.48 9.60
CA LYS A 113 -1.22 5.11 9.08
C LYS A 113 -0.64 5.12 7.67
N ALA A 114 -1.08 6.05 6.83
CA ALA A 114 -0.51 6.22 5.49
C ALA A 114 0.99 6.56 5.55
N VAL A 115 1.39 7.43 6.50
CA VAL A 115 2.81 7.75 6.76
C VAL A 115 3.58 6.49 7.19
N GLU A 116 3.02 5.68 8.08
CA GLU A 116 3.64 4.43 8.53
C GLU A 116 3.85 3.46 7.35
N TYR A 117 2.84 3.27 6.50
CA TYR A 117 2.95 2.39 5.33
C TYR A 117 4.00 2.87 4.33
N VAL A 118 3.99 4.16 3.98
CA VAL A 118 5.00 4.74 3.08
C VAL A 118 6.40 4.61 3.67
N ASN A 119 6.55 4.84 4.98
CA ASN A 119 7.84 4.66 5.64
C ASN A 119 8.32 3.21 5.57
N ARG A 120 7.46 2.23 5.84
CA ARG A 120 7.78 0.80 5.69
C ARG A 120 8.21 0.45 4.26
N CYS A 121 7.49 0.93 3.24
CA CYS A 121 7.87 0.73 1.85
C CYS A 121 9.27 1.28 1.55
N LEU A 122 9.59 2.47 2.05
CA LEU A 122 10.93 3.04 1.91
C LEU A 122 11.98 2.22 2.67
N MET A 123 11.69 1.75 3.89
CA MET A 123 12.61 0.92 4.67
C MET A 123 12.98 -0.39 3.97
N MET A 124 12.06 -0.97 3.18
CA MET A 124 12.29 -2.19 2.39
C MET A 124 12.96 -1.94 1.03
N SER A 125 13.07 -0.67 0.59
CA SER A 125 13.71 -0.32 -0.67
C SER A 125 15.24 -0.27 -0.54
N VAL A 126 15.95 -0.67 -1.60
CA VAL A 126 17.42 -0.82 -1.61
C VAL A 126 18.14 0.47 -1.15
N ASP A 127 17.71 1.61 -1.67
CA ASP A 127 18.35 2.92 -1.41
C ASP A 127 17.55 3.78 -0.43
N LYS A 128 16.56 3.20 0.27
CA LYS A 128 15.61 3.91 1.14
C LYS A 128 14.89 5.06 0.42
N GLN A 129 14.68 4.89 -0.88
CA GLN A 129 14.03 5.84 -1.77
C GLN A 129 13.15 5.11 -2.78
N LEU A 130 12.03 5.73 -3.14
CA LEU A 130 11.08 5.24 -4.14
C LEU A 130 10.63 6.40 -5.03
N ARG A 131 10.28 6.11 -6.28
CA ARG A 131 9.77 7.15 -7.20
C ARG A 131 8.42 7.63 -6.70
N VAL A 132 8.23 8.95 -6.69
CA VAL A 132 6.95 9.57 -6.30
C VAL A 132 5.81 9.07 -7.20
N ASP A 133 6.11 8.81 -8.47
CA ASP A 133 5.16 8.25 -9.43
C ASP A 133 4.67 6.84 -9.06
N GLU A 134 5.57 6.00 -8.54
CA GLU A 134 5.24 4.62 -8.15
C GLU A 134 4.34 4.61 -6.91
N ILE A 135 4.65 5.45 -5.92
CA ILE A 135 3.79 5.60 -4.73
C ILE A 135 2.43 6.21 -5.13
N ALA A 136 2.43 7.20 -6.02
CA ALA A 136 1.21 7.82 -6.51
C ALA A 136 0.32 6.84 -7.31
N HIS A 137 0.89 5.79 -7.90
CA HIS A 137 0.13 4.75 -8.58
C HIS A 137 -0.77 3.97 -7.60
N PHE A 138 -0.25 3.64 -6.42
CA PHE A 138 -0.94 2.91 -5.36
C PHE A 138 -1.61 3.83 -4.33
N ARG A 139 -1.83 5.09 -4.69
CA ARG A 139 -2.34 6.13 -3.78
C ARG A 139 -3.63 5.73 -3.07
N ARG A 140 -4.57 5.09 -3.79
CA ARG A 140 -5.85 4.64 -3.22
C ARG A 140 -5.67 3.50 -2.21
N ASP A 141 -4.72 2.60 -2.47
CA ASP A 141 -4.44 1.44 -1.62
C ASP A 141 -3.73 1.85 -0.33
N PHE A 142 -2.87 2.87 -0.39
CA PHE A 142 -2.20 3.42 0.78
C PHE A 142 -3.04 4.44 1.58
N GLY A 143 -4.25 4.77 1.10
CA GLY A 143 -5.08 5.81 1.74
C GLY A 143 -4.48 7.21 1.63
N LEU A 144 -3.76 7.50 0.55
CA LEU A 144 -3.09 8.79 0.34
C LEU A 144 -4.05 9.80 -0.35
N PRO A 145 -3.98 11.10 0.02
CA PRO A 145 -4.85 12.12 -0.55
C PRO A 145 -4.48 12.42 -2.00
N MET A 146 -5.44 12.91 -2.78
CA MET A 146 -5.26 13.20 -4.21
C MET A 146 -4.13 14.20 -4.50
N GLY A 147 -3.90 15.13 -3.58
CA GLY A 147 -2.77 16.06 -3.59
C GLY A 147 -1.46 15.49 -3.05
N PHE A 148 -1.25 14.17 -3.14
CA PHE A 148 -0.07 13.49 -2.58
C PHE A 148 1.25 14.15 -3.02
N ARG A 149 1.43 14.32 -4.34
CA ARG A 149 2.66 14.83 -4.95
C ARG A 149 3.05 16.24 -4.47
N THR A 150 2.06 17.10 -4.26
CA THR A 150 2.28 18.54 -4.02
C THR A 150 2.15 18.94 -2.56
N LYS A 151 1.24 18.32 -1.80
CA LYS A 151 0.94 18.74 -0.42
C LYS A 151 1.43 17.72 0.60
N TRP A 152 1.04 16.45 0.42
CA TRP A 152 1.26 15.43 1.45
C TRP A 152 2.74 15.12 1.66
N VAL A 153 3.51 15.02 0.57
CA VAL A 153 4.94 14.71 0.61
C VAL A 153 5.75 15.77 1.39
N HIS A 154 5.30 17.02 1.40
CA HIS A 154 5.94 18.11 2.14
C HIS A 154 5.43 18.28 3.57
N LYS A 155 4.34 17.58 3.96
CA LYS A 155 3.73 17.67 5.30
C LYS A 155 4.62 17.05 6.39
N TYR A 156 5.49 16.10 6.02
CA TYR A 156 6.31 15.33 6.97
C TYR A 156 7.83 15.46 6.70
N PRO A 157 8.40 16.68 6.79
CA PRO A 157 9.81 16.93 6.42
C PRO A 157 10.83 16.23 7.33
N LYS A 158 10.41 15.85 8.55
CA LYS A 158 11.25 15.09 9.49
C LYS A 158 11.42 13.62 9.08
N LEU A 159 10.46 13.09 8.32
CA LEU A 159 10.43 11.68 7.90
C LEU A 159 10.86 11.53 6.45
N PHE A 160 10.36 12.40 5.56
CA PHE A 160 10.56 12.26 4.13
C PHE A 160 11.22 13.51 3.53
N ARG A 161 11.99 13.29 2.47
CA ARG A 161 12.58 14.34 1.64
C ARG A 161 12.38 14.01 0.17
N VAL A 162 11.96 15.00 -0.61
CA VAL A 162 11.93 14.87 -2.07
C VAL A 162 13.30 15.17 -2.63
N VAL A 163 13.82 14.27 -3.44
CA VAL A 163 15.07 14.42 -4.19
C VAL A 163 14.73 14.35 -5.66
N LYS A 164 15.20 15.33 -6.44
CA LYS A 164 15.05 15.31 -7.89
C LYS A 164 16.29 14.68 -8.51
N SER A 165 16.11 13.69 -9.37
CA SER A 165 17.20 13.16 -10.20
C SER A 165 17.46 14.11 -11.38
N GLY A 166 18.64 14.00 -11.99
CA GLY A 166 19.03 14.80 -13.15
C GLY A 166 18.08 14.67 -14.34
N ASP A 167 17.35 13.56 -14.42
CA ASP A 167 16.37 13.26 -15.47
C ASP A 167 14.98 13.90 -15.24
N GLY A 168 14.84 14.71 -14.18
CA GLY A 168 13.57 15.37 -13.81
C GLY A 168 12.61 14.50 -12.99
N GLU A 169 12.98 13.25 -12.71
CA GLU A 169 12.19 12.35 -11.86
C GLU A 169 12.29 12.73 -10.37
N GLU A 170 11.17 12.63 -9.67
CA GLU A 170 11.08 12.93 -8.24
C GLU A 170 11.09 11.62 -7.43
N TYR A 171 11.99 11.54 -6.47
CA TYR A 171 12.13 10.43 -5.54
C TYR A 171 11.78 10.88 -4.13
N LEU A 172 11.03 10.05 -3.42
CA LEU A 172 10.78 10.20 -2.00
C LEU A 172 11.86 9.42 -1.25
N LYS A 173 12.70 10.10 -0.48
CA LYS A 173 13.77 9.51 0.32
C LYS A 173 13.43 9.56 1.81
N LEU A 174 13.76 8.48 2.50
CA LEU A 174 13.65 8.40 3.96
C LEU A 174 14.77 9.19 4.63
N VAL A 175 14.41 10.10 5.54
CA VAL A 175 15.35 10.91 6.33
C VAL A 175 15.63 10.27 7.68
N SER A 176 14.58 9.85 8.39
CA SER A 176 14.69 9.32 9.75
C SER A 176 14.16 7.89 9.81
N TRP A 177 15.03 6.96 10.22
CA TRP A 177 14.65 5.58 10.46
C TRP A 177 13.97 5.43 11.81
N LYS A 178 12.73 4.94 11.81
CA LYS A 178 11.99 4.59 13.03
C LYS A 178 11.92 3.07 13.19
N PRO A 179 12.73 2.47 14.08
CA PRO A 179 12.78 1.01 14.22
C PRO A 179 11.43 0.41 14.67
N ALA A 180 10.63 1.19 15.42
CA ALA A 180 9.28 0.79 15.81
C ALA A 180 8.35 0.49 14.63
N TRP A 181 8.60 1.05 13.45
CA TRP A 181 7.79 0.81 12.24
C TRP A 181 8.40 -0.24 11.32
N ALA A 182 9.67 -0.60 11.50
CA ALA A 182 10.36 -1.62 10.70
C ALA A 182 9.82 -3.04 10.95
N ILE A 183 9.14 -3.25 12.08
CA ILE A 183 8.53 -4.55 12.40
C ILE A 183 7.19 -4.65 11.66
N ILE A 184 7.10 -5.56 10.70
CA ILE A 184 5.84 -5.92 10.04
C ILE A 184 4.93 -6.56 11.09
N GLU A 185 3.63 -6.32 11.03
CA GLU A 185 2.66 -6.92 11.96
C GLU A 185 2.82 -8.45 12.07
N MET A 186 3.08 -9.14 10.95
CA MET A 186 3.40 -10.57 10.94
C MET A 186 4.68 -10.91 11.72
N ALA A 187 5.77 -10.17 11.51
CA ALA A 187 7.00 -10.34 12.29
C ALA A 187 6.76 -10.04 13.78
N THR A 188 5.90 -9.07 14.10
CA THR A 188 5.49 -8.78 15.48
C THR A 188 4.74 -9.96 16.09
N GLN A 189 3.82 -10.58 15.34
CA GLN A 189 3.08 -11.75 15.82
C GLN A 189 3.98 -12.97 15.97
N ILE A 190 4.96 -13.15 15.08
CA ILE A 190 5.97 -14.20 15.19
C ILE A 190 6.82 -13.97 16.45
N VAL A 191 7.36 -12.77 16.64
CA VAL A 191 8.15 -12.41 17.83
C VAL A 191 7.32 -12.52 19.12
N LYS A 192 6.03 -12.14 19.10
CA LYS A 192 5.12 -12.33 20.23
C LYS A 192 4.85 -13.81 20.49
N ALA A 193 4.64 -14.61 19.45
CA ALA A 193 4.43 -16.06 19.56
C ALA A 193 5.70 -16.76 20.08
N GLU A 194 6.88 -16.36 19.61
CA GLU A 194 8.19 -16.82 20.09
C GLU A 194 8.43 -16.41 21.54
N ALA A 195 8.11 -15.17 21.92
CA ALA A 195 8.19 -14.71 23.31
C ALA A 195 7.19 -15.46 24.22
N LEU A 196 6.00 -15.80 23.73
CA LEU A 196 5.04 -16.66 24.44
C LEU A 196 5.56 -18.09 24.56
N MET A 197 6.17 -18.65 23.51
CA MET A 197 6.80 -19.98 23.54
C MET A 197 7.97 -20.03 24.51
N ASN A 198 8.81 -19.00 24.55
CA ASN A 198 9.93 -18.90 25.48
C ASN A 198 9.46 -18.74 26.93
N LYS A 199 8.42 -17.93 27.19
CA LYS A 199 7.79 -17.85 28.52
C LYS A 199 7.14 -19.17 28.95
N PHE A 200 6.53 -19.89 28.01
CA PHE A 200 5.99 -21.22 28.27
C PHE A 200 7.11 -22.21 28.61
N ASN A 201 8.26 -22.12 27.92
CA ASN A 201 9.43 -22.96 28.18
C ASN A 201 10.11 -22.63 29.52
N GLU A 202 10.24 -21.35 29.88
CA GLU A 202 10.71 -20.89 31.19
C GLU A 202 9.77 -21.33 32.33
N ALA A 203 8.45 -21.24 32.13
CA ALA A 203 7.46 -21.73 33.08
C ALA A 203 7.44 -23.26 33.21
N ASN A 204 7.99 -23.99 32.23
CA ASN A 204 8.09 -25.45 32.22
C ASN A 204 9.50 -25.99 32.55
N VAL A 205 10.39 -25.16 33.09
CA VAL A 205 11.68 -25.64 33.68
C VAL A 205 11.45 -26.44 34.97
N PHE A 206 10.21 -26.57 35.45
CA PHE A 206 9.85 -27.41 36.59
C PHE A 206 8.67 -28.34 36.26
N LEU A 207 8.94 -29.41 35.50
CA LEU A 207 8.62 -30.81 35.88
C LEU A 207 8.81 -31.77 34.69
N PHE A 208 9.65 -32.78 34.95
CA PHE A 208 9.81 -34.08 34.25
C PHE A 208 10.62 -34.15 32.94
N LEU A 209 11.93 -34.34 33.11
CA LEU A 209 12.60 -35.50 32.50
C LEU A 209 12.34 -36.72 33.41
N PRO A 210 12.02 -37.92 32.89
CA PRO A 210 13.09 -38.71 32.27
C PRO A 210 12.68 -39.63 31.09
N MET A 211 13.73 -40.10 30.42
CA MET A 211 13.85 -41.29 29.56
C MET A 211 13.30 -41.22 28.13
N ARG A 212 13.86 -41.87 27.10
CA ARG A 212 15.18 -42.45 26.81
C ARG A 212 15.04 -43.00 25.38
N THR A 213 15.86 -42.48 24.46
CA THR A 213 16.44 -43.09 23.24
C THR A 213 15.64 -44.13 22.43
N LYS A 214 15.43 -43.83 21.15
CA LYS A 214 15.96 -44.63 20.01
C LYS A 214 15.60 -43.94 18.69
N TRP A 215 16.55 -43.22 18.11
CA TRP A 215 16.55 -42.92 16.68
C TRP A 215 17.93 -43.33 16.15
N SER A 216 17.90 -44.33 15.28
CA SER A 216 19.05 -44.88 14.56
C SER A 216 19.50 -43.90 13.47
N ALA A 217 20.80 -43.61 13.46
CA ALA A 217 21.55 -43.06 12.33
C ALA A 217 21.41 -43.98 11.08
N GLY A 218 21.48 -43.57 9.82
CA GLY A 218 21.73 -42.32 9.07
C GLY A 218 21.34 -42.62 7.60
N PRO A 219 22.04 -42.14 6.53
CA PRO A 219 22.95 -41.00 6.43
C PRO A 219 22.81 -40.18 5.09
N LEU A 220 23.40 -38.96 5.08
CA LEU A 220 23.99 -38.22 3.93
C LEU A 220 23.02 -37.64 2.86
N LEU A 221 23.17 -36.44 2.29
CA LEU A 221 24.37 -35.73 1.84
C LEU A 221 24.08 -34.22 1.58
N SER A 222 25.15 -33.42 1.74
CA SER A 222 25.51 -32.17 1.04
C SER A 222 24.75 -30.84 1.25
N SER A 223 25.45 -29.95 1.95
CA SER A 223 25.44 -28.47 2.02
C SER A 223 25.49 -27.78 0.63
N PRO A 224 25.53 -26.42 0.49
CA PRO A 224 25.49 -25.34 1.49
C PRO A 224 24.48 -24.21 1.17
N PHE A 225 23.96 -23.49 2.17
CA PHE A 225 23.47 -22.14 1.95
C PHE A 225 24.04 -21.22 3.03
N ILE A 226 24.82 -20.26 2.56
CA ILE A 226 25.62 -19.32 3.32
C ILE A 226 24.70 -18.29 3.97
N SER A 227 24.96 -18.05 5.25
CA SER A 227 24.37 -17.04 6.11
C SER A 227 24.34 -15.65 5.47
N VAL A 228 23.13 -15.11 5.28
CA VAL A 228 22.89 -13.67 5.06
C VAL A 228 22.31 -13.02 6.33
N GLU A 229 22.03 -13.81 7.38
CA GLU A 229 21.42 -13.34 8.63
C GLU A 229 22.42 -12.75 9.65
N GLU A 230 23.73 -12.95 9.50
CA GLU A 230 24.71 -12.43 10.47
C GLU A 230 25.13 -10.97 10.24
N CYS A 231 24.91 -10.41 9.04
CA CYS A 231 25.41 -9.06 8.72
C CYS A 231 24.52 -7.92 9.27
N ALA A 232 23.24 -8.18 9.54
CA ALA A 232 22.32 -7.14 10.00
C ALA A 232 22.36 -6.88 11.52
N ILE A 233 22.95 -7.80 12.29
CA ILE A 233 22.96 -7.71 13.75
C ILE A 233 24.21 -6.97 14.26
N GLU A 234 25.34 -7.01 13.53
CA GLU A 234 26.58 -6.33 13.93
C GLU A 234 26.51 -4.80 13.82
N GLU A 235 25.84 -4.25 12.80
CA GLU A 235 25.71 -2.79 12.66
C GLU A 235 24.77 -2.16 13.70
N ALA A 236 23.80 -2.92 14.23
CA ALA A 236 22.92 -2.47 15.31
C ALA A 236 23.66 -2.38 16.66
N GLY A 237 24.69 -3.20 16.87
CA GLY A 237 25.52 -3.19 18.09
C GLY A 237 26.45 -1.97 18.20
N GLN A 238 26.96 -1.47 17.07
CA GLN A 238 27.92 -0.35 17.06
C GLN A 238 27.27 1.02 17.34
N ALA A 239 25.96 1.15 17.10
CA ALA A 239 25.21 2.39 17.30
C ALA A 239 24.82 2.64 18.77
N MET A 240 24.78 1.60 19.63
CA MET A 240 24.44 1.75 21.05
C MET A 240 25.64 2.08 21.95
N ASN A 241 26.87 2.08 21.45
CA ASN A 241 28.08 2.32 22.28
C ASN A 241 28.68 3.74 22.13
N LYS A 242 27.97 4.69 21.51
CA LYS A 242 28.45 6.08 21.34
C LYS A 242 27.71 7.13 22.17
N ASP A 243 26.66 6.74 22.90
CA ASP A 243 25.85 7.67 23.70
C ASP A 243 26.13 7.61 25.21
N GLY A 244 27.30 7.09 25.62
CA GLY A 244 27.59 6.90 27.04
C GLY A 244 29.04 7.05 27.47
N VAL A 245 29.74 8.12 27.07
CA VAL A 245 30.76 8.78 27.93
C VAL A 245 30.90 10.24 27.48
N LEU A 246 30.16 11.16 28.11
CA LEU A 246 30.60 12.55 28.26
C LEU A 246 29.99 13.12 29.54
N GLY A 247 30.82 13.26 30.57
CA GLY A 247 30.44 13.91 31.82
C GLY A 247 31.40 13.60 32.95
N ASP A 248 32.48 14.37 33.05
CA ASP A 248 32.92 14.89 34.36
C ASP A 248 33.80 16.13 34.13
N HIS A 249 33.14 17.29 34.25
CA HIS A 249 33.78 18.54 34.65
C HIS A 249 33.58 18.67 36.16
N SER A 250 34.68 18.67 36.93
CA SER A 250 34.75 19.35 38.22
C SER A 250 36.21 19.58 38.61
N ALA A 251 36.48 20.83 39.01
CA ALA A 251 37.72 21.47 39.47
C ALA A 251 38.52 22.22 38.40
#